data_AF-A0A7S2HZD9-F1
#
_entry.id   AF-A0A7S2HZD9-F1
#
_cell.length_a   1.000
_cell.length_b   1.000
_cell.length_c   1.000
_cell.angle_alpha   90.00
_cell.angle_beta   90.00
_cell.angle_gamma   90.00
#
_symmetry.space_group_name_H-M   'P 1'
#
loop_
_entity.id
_entity.type
_entity.pdbx_description
1 polymer ?
#
loop_
_entity_poly.entity_id
_entity_poly.type
_entity_poly.pdbx_seq_one_letter_code
_entity_poly.pdbx_strand_id
1 'polypeptide(L)'
;DLPRPAGAGAAPLWSGISRYNAMIKMLEVVKSDFERTVRKTEASEAEAAASFVEFDRTSKTDISGKDMTMQLSQEDLESTKNAITQAMTDLNSQQKLLDTALKTLEDLKPMCIDTTMSYAERTAKREEEIAALKKALCYLDPNKVESECQGV
;
A
#
# COMPACT_ATOMS: atom_id res chain seq x y z
N ASP A 1 59.23 -93.98 63.17
CA ASP A 1 59.97 -94.15 61.92
C ASP A 1 59.15 -93.78 60.70
N LEU A 2 59.79 -92.97 59.84
CA LEU A 2 59.54 -92.73 58.41
C LEU A 2 58.38 -91.78 57.96
N PRO A 3 58.56 -91.08 56.82
CA PRO A 3 58.28 -89.64 56.66
C PRO A 3 57.21 -89.29 55.60
N ARG A 4 56.87 -87.98 55.49
CA ARG A 4 55.96 -87.35 54.50
C ARG A 4 56.38 -87.63 53.04
N PRO A 5 55.39 -87.65 52.13
CA PRO A 5 55.38 -86.64 51.05
C PRO A 5 53.94 -86.07 50.90
N ALA A 6 53.69 -84.76 50.86
CA ALA A 6 54.02 -83.75 49.86
C ALA A 6 52.69 -83.26 49.25
N GLY A 7 52.47 -81.94 49.27
CA GLY A 7 51.53 -81.30 48.33
C GLY A 7 50.04 -81.32 48.67
N ALA A 8 49.63 -80.85 49.85
CA ALA A 8 48.30 -80.26 49.99
C ALA A 8 48.34 -78.81 49.46
N GLY A 9 48.53 -78.67 48.14
CA GLY A 9 48.29 -77.43 47.43
C GLY A 9 46.79 -77.28 47.29
N ALA A 10 46.17 -76.50 48.19
CA ALA A 10 44.80 -76.04 48.04
C ALA A 10 44.71 -75.23 46.74
N ALA A 11 44.38 -75.88 45.62
CA ALA A 11 44.00 -75.22 44.40
C ALA A 11 42.65 -74.53 44.67
N PRO A 12 42.55 -73.21 44.47
CA PRO A 12 41.50 -72.42 45.08
C PRO A 12 40.17 -72.66 44.36
N LEU A 13 39.10 -72.80 45.14
CA LEU A 13 37.70 -72.64 44.76
C LEU A 13 37.41 -71.16 44.39
N TRP A 14 38.30 -70.52 43.63
CA TRP A 14 38.34 -69.08 43.39
C TRP A 14 38.74 -68.71 41.95
N SER A 15 38.61 -69.64 40.99
CA SER A 15 38.77 -69.33 39.57
C SER A 15 37.43 -69.21 38.81
N GLY A 16 36.36 -69.85 39.30
CA GLY A 16 35.01 -69.78 38.73
C GLY A 16 34.18 -68.57 39.19
N ILE A 17 34.28 -68.21 40.48
CA ILE A 17 33.52 -67.10 41.08
C ILE A 17 33.94 -65.74 40.48
N SER A 18 35.23 -65.58 40.13
CA SER A 18 35.78 -64.35 39.55
C SER A 18 35.27 -64.05 38.14
N ARG A 19 34.94 -65.06 37.33
CA ARG A 19 34.41 -64.88 35.97
C ARG A 19 32.92 -64.50 35.97
N TYR A 20 32.13 -65.09 36.86
CA TYR A 20 30.71 -64.75 37.04
C TYR A 20 30.54 -63.30 37.51
N ASN A 21 31.30 -62.88 38.52
CA ASN A 21 31.27 -61.51 39.01
C ASN A 21 31.69 -60.49 37.94
N ALA A 22 32.61 -60.84 37.04
CA ALA A 22 32.98 -59.98 35.92
C ALA A 22 31.85 -59.83 34.88
N MET A 23 31.14 -60.92 34.56
CA MET A 23 29.95 -60.88 33.69
C MET A 23 28.83 -60.04 34.29
N ILE A 24 28.52 -60.21 35.58
CA ILE A 24 27.48 -59.42 36.25
C ILE A 24 27.82 -57.93 36.25
N LYS A 25 29.07 -57.56 36.54
CA LYS A 25 29.53 -56.17 36.46
C LYS A 25 29.41 -55.58 35.04
N MET A 26 29.69 -56.36 34.00
CA MET A 26 29.50 -55.91 32.63
C MET A 26 28.01 -55.66 32.32
N LEU A 27 27.11 -56.54 32.77
CA LEU A 27 25.67 -56.36 32.60
C LEU A 27 25.15 -55.13 33.37
N GLU A 28 25.70 -54.83 34.55
CA GLU A 28 25.39 -53.62 35.32
C GLU A 28 25.85 -52.34 34.60
N VAL A 29 27.05 -52.34 33.99
CA VAL A 29 27.54 -51.22 33.18
C VAL A 29 26.63 -51.01 31.95
N VAL A 30 26.30 -52.09 31.23
CA VAL A 30 25.40 -52.04 30.08
C VAL A 30 24.02 -51.50 30.46
N LYS A 31 23.46 -51.95 31.60
CA LYS A 31 22.20 -51.41 32.13
C LYS A 31 22.33 -49.90 32.42
N SER A 32 23.38 -49.47 33.10
CA SER A 32 23.63 -48.05 33.40
C SER A 32 23.77 -47.22 32.12
N ASP A 33 24.39 -47.75 31.07
CA ASP A 33 24.52 -47.07 29.78
C ASP A 33 23.18 -46.93 29.06
N PHE A 34 22.33 -47.96 29.10
CA PHE A 34 20.97 -47.86 28.56
C PHE A 34 20.13 -46.85 29.35
N GLU A 35 20.17 -46.86 30.69
CA GLU A 35 19.46 -45.88 31.52
C GLU A 35 19.94 -44.45 31.24
N ARG A 36 21.25 -44.25 31.07
CA ARG A 36 21.82 -42.95 30.70
C ARG A 36 21.40 -42.54 29.30
N THR A 37 21.35 -43.47 28.35
CA THR A 37 20.94 -43.21 26.97
C THR A 37 19.48 -42.79 26.94
N VAL A 38 18.59 -43.54 27.58
CA VAL A 38 17.17 -43.21 27.70
C VAL A 38 16.96 -41.81 28.26
N ARG A 39 17.61 -41.47 29.38
CA ARG A 39 17.48 -40.12 29.98
C ARG A 39 17.93 -39.01 29.03
N LYS A 40 19.00 -39.23 28.28
CA LYS A 40 19.51 -38.25 27.33
C LYS A 40 18.63 -38.12 26.10
N THR A 41 18.13 -39.21 25.56
CA THR A 41 17.24 -39.19 24.40
C THR A 41 15.91 -38.55 24.77
N GLU A 42 15.32 -38.90 25.92
CA GLU A 42 14.08 -38.27 26.40
C GLU A 42 14.25 -36.76 26.62
N ALA A 43 15.38 -36.34 27.22
CA ALA A 43 15.67 -34.91 27.38
C ALA A 43 15.83 -34.19 26.03
N SER A 44 16.57 -34.80 25.09
CA SER A 44 16.77 -34.24 23.75
C SER A 44 15.47 -34.19 22.94
N GLU A 45 14.61 -35.21 23.05
CA GLU A 45 13.31 -35.27 22.38
C GLU A 45 12.36 -34.22 22.96
N ALA A 46 12.36 -34.04 24.28
CA ALA A 46 11.57 -32.99 24.94
C ALA A 46 12.00 -31.59 24.50
N GLU A 47 13.31 -31.32 24.42
CA GLU A 47 13.86 -30.04 23.94
C GLU A 47 13.54 -29.80 22.45
N ALA A 48 13.71 -30.83 21.61
CA ALA A 48 13.37 -30.75 20.19
C ALA A 48 11.86 -30.50 19.97
N ALA A 49 11.00 -31.15 20.74
CA ALA A 49 9.56 -30.93 20.68
C ALA A 49 9.18 -29.52 21.11
N ALA A 50 9.76 -29.01 22.20
CA ALA A 50 9.51 -27.65 22.68
C ALA A 50 9.93 -26.58 21.66
N SER A 51 11.16 -26.70 21.12
CA SER A 51 11.68 -25.77 20.10
C SER A 51 10.88 -25.83 18.80
N PHE A 52 10.43 -27.01 18.38
CA PHE A 52 9.57 -27.14 17.21
C PHE A 52 8.21 -26.44 17.41
N VAL A 53 7.57 -26.62 18.57
CA VAL A 53 6.29 -25.96 18.87
C VAL A 53 6.44 -24.44 18.91
N GLU A 54 7.52 -23.93 19.50
CA GLU A 54 7.82 -22.50 19.50
C GLU A 54 8.06 -21.96 18.09
N PHE A 55 8.89 -22.65 17.30
CA PHE A 55 9.19 -22.28 15.93
C PHE A 55 7.94 -22.33 15.03
N ASP A 56 7.12 -23.36 15.15
CA ASP A 56 5.87 -23.51 14.37
C ASP A 56 4.90 -22.37 14.70
N ARG A 57 4.74 -22.05 15.99
CA ARG A 57 3.85 -20.98 16.42
C ARG A 57 4.34 -19.62 15.93
N THR A 58 5.61 -19.29 16.16
CA THR A 58 6.21 -18.01 15.75
C THR A 58 6.20 -17.85 14.24
N SER A 59 6.57 -18.90 13.50
CA SER A 59 6.55 -18.87 12.03
C SER A 59 5.14 -18.66 11.49
N LYS A 60 4.12 -19.34 12.04
CA LYS A 60 2.74 -19.16 11.60
C LYS A 60 2.22 -17.76 11.86
N THR A 61 2.51 -17.18 13.03
CA THR A 61 2.11 -15.80 13.33
C THR A 61 2.83 -14.80 12.43
N ASP A 62 4.12 -15.01 12.19
CA ASP A 62 4.92 -14.13 11.34
C ASP A 62 4.48 -14.18 9.88
N ILE A 63 4.22 -15.38 9.35
CA ILE A 63 3.70 -15.58 7.99
C ILE A 63 2.34 -14.89 7.86
N SER A 64 1.42 -15.16 8.79
CA SER A 64 0.09 -14.54 8.76
C SER A 64 0.16 -13.01 8.85
N GLY A 65 1.05 -12.46 9.68
CA GLY A 65 1.22 -11.01 9.80
C GLY A 65 1.81 -10.39 8.54
N LYS A 66 2.79 -11.06 7.92
CA LYS A 66 3.39 -10.62 6.65
C LYS A 66 2.41 -10.71 5.50
N ASP A 67 1.64 -11.78 5.39
CA ASP A 67 0.63 -11.95 4.33
C ASP A 67 -0.44 -10.85 4.43
N MET A 68 -0.93 -10.55 5.63
CA MET A 68 -1.87 -9.46 5.85
C MET A 68 -1.26 -8.10 5.49
N THR A 69 -0.02 -7.84 5.90
CA THR A 69 0.70 -6.60 5.56
C THR A 69 0.87 -6.46 4.05
N MET A 70 1.17 -7.56 3.36
CA MET A 70 1.34 -7.58 1.91
C MET A 70 0.03 -7.29 1.18
N GLN A 71 -1.09 -7.87 1.64
CA GLN A 71 -2.43 -7.59 1.12
C GLN A 71 -2.80 -6.11 1.28
N LEU A 72 -2.66 -5.57 2.49
CA LEU A 72 -2.94 -4.16 2.77
C LEU A 72 -2.07 -3.23 1.91
N SER A 73 -0.77 -3.54 1.78
CA SER A 73 0.13 -2.75 0.94
C SER A 73 -0.26 -2.78 -0.53
N GLN A 74 -0.78 -3.91 -1.02
CA GLN A 74 -1.24 -4.07 -2.39
C GLN A 74 -2.53 -3.27 -2.64
N GLU A 75 -3.47 -3.30 -1.69
CA GLU A 75 -4.70 -2.49 -1.72
C GLU A 75 -4.39 -0.99 -1.69
N ASP A 76 -3.50 -0.56 -0.80
CA ASP A 76 -3.05 0.84 -0.70
C ASP A 76 -2.37 1.31 -1.99
N LEU A 77 -1.54 0.45 -2.59
CA LEU A 77 -0.89 0.73 -3.87
C LEU A 77 -1.92 0.90 -4.99
N GLU A 78 -2.91 0.02 -5.08
CA GLU A 78 -3.97 0.12 -6.09
C GLU A 78 -4.83 1.37 -5.89
N SER A 79 -5.25 1.64 -4.65
CA SER A 79 -5.97 2.85 -4.28
C SER A 79 -5.21 4.12 -4.65
N THR A 80 -3.91 4.17 -4.32
CA THR A 80 -3.04 5.31 -4.65
C THR A 80 -2.88 5.49 -6.16
N LYS A 81 -2.71 4.40 -6.92
CA LYS A 81 -2.64 4.48 -8.38
C LYS A 81 -3.93 5.03 -8.99
N ASN A 82 -5.09 4.56 -8.52
CA ASN A 82 -6.39 5.05 -8.98
C ASN A 82 -6.58 6.53 -8.65
N ALA A 83 -6.21 6.96 -7.45
CA ALA A 83 -6.25 8.36 -7.04
C ALA A 83 -5.35 9.25 -7.93
N ILE A 84 -4.14 8.79 -8.26
CA ILE A 84 -3.24 9.50 -9.17
C ILE A 84 -3.87 9.64 -10.56
N THR A 85 -4.44 8.57 -11.12
CA THR A 85 -5.08 8.60 -12.44
C THR A 85 -6.28 9.54 -12.47
N GLN A 86 -7.11 9.53 -11.43
CA GLN A 86 -8.25 10.45 -11.29
C GLN A 86 -7.75 11.90 -11.21
N ALA A 87 -6.79 12.19 -10.32
CA ALA A 87 -6.24 13.54 -10.16
C ALA A 87 -5.60 14.07 -11.46
N MET A 88 -4.91 13.22 -12.23
CA MET A 88 -4.37 13.61 -13.53
C MET A 88 -5.46 13.91 -14.56
N THR A 89 -6.54 13.13 -14.56
CA THR A 89 -7.69 13.34 -15.44
C THR A 89 -8.39 14.66 -15.10
N ASP A 90 -8.64 14.90 -13.82
CA ASP A 90 -9.25 16.13 -13.32
C ASP A 90 -8.37 17.34 -13.66
N LEU A 91 -7.06 17.25 -13.42
CA LEU A 91 -6.12 18.31 -13.76
C LEU A 91 -6.20 18.66 -15.26
N ASN A 92 -6.19 17.67 -16.14
CA ASN A 92 -6.29 17.89 -17.59
C ASN A 92 -7.62 18.55 -17.98
N SER A 93 -8.73 18.09 -17.39
CA SER A 93 -10.05 18.67 -17.61
C SER A 93 -10.11 20.13 -17.16
N GLN A 94 -9.60 20.43 -15.96
CA GLN A 94 -9.58 21.78 -15.40
C GLN A 94 -8.67 22.72 -16.19
N GLN A 95 -7.52 22.23 -16.68
CA GLN A 95 -6.66 23.01 -17.58
C GLN A 95 -7.38 23.36 -18.88
N LYS A 96 -8.08 22.41 -19.51
CA LYS A 96 -8.88 22.68 -20.73
C LYS A 96 -10.00 23.69 -20.47
N LEU A 97 -10.67 23.60 -19.32
CA LEU A 97 -11.70 24.56 -18.92
C LEU A 97 -11.10 25.95 -18.70
N LEU A 98 -9.94 26.03 -18.06
CA LEU A 98 -9.23 27.29 -17.86
C LEU A 98 -8.80 27.92 -19.19
N ASP A 99 -8.20 27.13 -20.10
CA ASP A 99 -7.79 27.59 -21.42
C ASP A 99 -8.99 28.11 -22.23
N THR A 100 -10.11 27.40 -22.15
CA THR A 100 -11.36 27.82 -22.79
C THR A 100 -11.86 29.13 -22.18
N ALA A 101 -11.88 29.24 -20.86
CA ALA A 101 -12.31 30.46 -20.17
C ALA A 101 -11.43 31.66 -20.54
N LEU A 102 -10.11 31.48 -20.57
CA LEU A 102 -9.17 32.53 -20.97
C LEU A 102 -9.40 32.97 -22.42
N LYS A 103 -9.58 32.02 -23.33
CA LYS A 103 -9.90 32.33 -24.74
C LYS A 103 -11.20 33.12 -24.86
N THR A 104 -12.26 32.69 -24.18
CA THR A 104 -13.54 33.43 -24.19
C THR A 104 -13.37 34.84 -23.62
N LEU A 105 -12.54 35.01 -22.58
CA LEU A 105 -12.27 36.32 -22.00
C LEU A 105 -11.53 37.22 -22.99
N GLU A 106 -10.54 36.69 -23.72
CA GLU A 106 -9.85 37.41 -24.80
C GLU A 106 -10.80 37.82 -25.92
N ASP A 107 -11.71 36.94 -26.33
CA ASP A 107 -12.72 37.23 -27.36
C ASP A 107 -13.73 38.32 -26.90
N LEU A 108 -14.07 38.36 -25.60
CA LEU A 108 -15.01 39.33 -25.03
C LEU A 108 -14.38 40.70 -24.73
N LYS A 109 -13.08 40.77 -24.40
CA LYS A 109 -12.36 42.01 -24.10
C LYS A 109 -12.60 43.16 -25.10
N PRO A 110 -12.47 42.96 -26.42
CA PRO A 110 -12.68 44.05 -27.38
C PRO A 110 -14.14 44.53 -27.40
N MET A 111 -15.12 43.67 -27.11
CA MET A 111 -16.53 44.06 -27.06
C MET A 111 -16.87 44.92 -25.82
N CYS A 112 -16.23 44.63 -24.68
CA CYS A 112 -16.59 45.23 -23.40
C CYS A 112 -15.73 46.43 -22.98
N ILE A 113 -14.44 46.46 -23.35
CA ILE A 113 -13.47 47.45 -22.86
C ILE A 113 -13.00 48.36 -24.00
N ASP A 114 -12.83 47.81 -25.20
CA ASP A 114 -12.24 48.52 -26.34
C ASP A 114 -13.28 49.26 -27.19
N THR A 115 -14.29 49.82 -26.52
CA THR A 115 -15.21 50.72 -27.18
C THR A 115 -14.55 52.08 -27.32
N THR A 116 -13.88 52.30 -28.44
CA THR A 116 -13.13 53.51 -28.80
C THR A 116 -13.93 54.81 -28.79
N MET A 117 -15.26 54.75 -28.61
CA MET A 117 -16.13 55.92 -28.50
C MET A 117 -16.53 56.18 -27.04
N SER A 118 -16.23 57.39 -26.57
CA SER A 118 -16.74 57.91 -25.29
C SER A 118 -18.27 57.92 -25.29
N TYR A 119 -18.88 57.90 -24.10
CA TYR A 119 -20.33 57.99 -23.96
C TYR A 119 -20.90 59.26 -24.63
N ALA A 120 -20.18 60.38 -24.51
CA ALA A 120 -20.56 61.65 -25.13
C ALA A 120 -20.57 61.55 -26.66
N GLU A 121 -19.54 60.98 -27.28
CA GLU A 121 -19.48 60.79 -28.73
C GLU A 121 -20.55 59.81 -29.24
N ARG A 122 -20.85 58.74 -28.49
CA ARG A 122 -21.96 57.83 -28.83
C ARG A 122 -23.31 58.54 -28.79
N THR A 123 -23.50 59.40 -27.79
CA THR A 123 -24.76 60.15 -27.63
C THR A 123 -24.90 61.15 -28.76
N ALA A 124 -23.84 61.90 -29.09
CA ALA A 124 -23.84 62.84 -30.20
C ALA A 124 -24.14 62.16 -31.55
N LYS A 125 -23.47 61.03 -31.86
CA LYS A 125 -23.76 60.28 -33.10
C LYS A 125 -25.19 59.73 -33.15
N ARG A 126 -25.71 59.27 -32.02
CA ARG A 126 -27.11 58.82 -31.92
C ARG A 126 -28.08 59.97 -32.18
N GLU A 127 -27.82 61.15 -31.63
CA GLU A 127 -28.64 62.34 -31.87
C GLU A 127 -28.58 62.81 -33.33
N GLU A 128 -27.40 62.76 -33.96
CA GLU A 128 -27.25 63.02 -35.41
C GLU A 128 -28.03 62.01 -36.26
N GLU A 129 -27.92 60.70 -35.96
CA GLU A 129 -28.70 59.67 -36.65
C GLU A 129 -30.21 59.90 -36.47
N ILE A 130 -30.66 60.21 -35.25
CA ILE A 130 -32.08 60.51 -34.99
C ILE A 130 -32.53 61.72 -35.82
N ALA A 131 -31.75 62.79 -35.86
CA ALA A 131 -32.09 63.97 -36.66
C ALA A 131 -32.12 63.66 -38.17
N ALA A 132 -31.20 62.84 -38.67
CA ALA A 132 -31.18 62.39 -40.06
C ALA A 132 -32.38 61.50 -40.40
N LEU A 133 -32.74 60.56 -39.53
CA LEU A 133 -33.91 59.69 -39.68
C LEU A 133 -35.21 60.49 -39.67
N LYS A 134 -35.34 61.49 -38.78
CA LYS A 134 -36.50 62.39 -38.76
C LYS A 134 -36.64 63.18 -40.06
N LYS A 135 -35.53 63.70 -40.60
CA LYS A 135 -35.53 64.37 -41.91
C LYS A 135 -35.92 63.43 -43.04
N ALA A 136 -35.36 62.21 -43.06
CA ALA A 136 -35.71 61.20 -44.07
C ALA A 136 -37.19 60.81 -44.00
N LEU A 137 -37.75 60.66 -42.79
CA LEU A 137 -39.16 60.40 -42.58
C LEU A 137 -40.03 61.50 -43.22
N CYS A 138 -39.68 62.78 -43.03
CA CYS A 138 -40.42 63.89 -43.64
C CYS A 138 -40.31 63.95 -45.16
N TYR A 139 -39.19 63.51 -45.75
CA TYR A 139 -39.09 63.39 -47.21
C TYR A 139 -39.93 62.23 -47.77
N LEU A 140 -40.09 61.16 -47.00
CA LEU A 140 -40.84 59.97 -47.38
C LEU A 140 -42.33 60.04 -47.04
N ASP A 141 -42.76 61.06 -46.28
CA ASP A 141 -44.17 61.37 -45.97
C ASP A 141 -44.71 62.52 -46.85
N PRO A 142 -45.16 62.23 -48.09
CA PRO A 142 -45.67 63.25 -49.00
C PRO A 142 -46.94 63.95 -48.49
N ASN A 143 -47.67 63.34 -47.53
CA ASN A 143 -48.89 63.91 -46.97
C ASN A 143 -48.64 64.66 -45.64
N LYS A 144 -47.39 64.66 -45.13
CA LYS A 144 -46.96 65.31 -43.89
C LYS A 144 -47.90 65.04 -42.69
N VAL A 145 -48.35 63.80 -42.55
CA VAL A 145 -49.24 63.35 -41.47
C VAL A 145 -48.50 63.16 -40.15
N GLU A 146 -47.18 62.95 -40.18
CA GLU A 146 -46.37 62.81 -38.97
C GLU A 146 -46.16 64.17 -38.26
N SER A 147 -46.38 64.20 -36.94
CA SER A 147 -46.29 65.43 -36.13
C SER A 147 -44.90 66.06 -36.12
N GLU A 148 -43.86 65.25 -36.33
CA GLU A 148 -42.47 65.70 -36.37
C GLU A 148 -42.10 66.42 -37.68
N CYS A 149 -42.98 66.35 -38.70
CA CYS A 149 -42.81 66.95 -40.01
C CYS A 149 -43.68 68.21 -40.21
N GLN A 150 -44.43 68.60 -39.19
CA GLN A 150 -45.24 69.81 -39.19
C GLN A 150 -44.34 71.05 -38.93
N GLY A 151 -43.76 71.60 -40.00
CA GLY A 151 -42.96 72.84 -39.94
C GLY A 151 -41.62 72.79 -40.69
N VAL A 152 -41.29 71.65 -41.30
CA VAL A 152 -40.21 71.49 -42.30
C VAL A 152 -40.85 71.38 -43.69
#